data_AF-A0A8J8WF64-F1
#
_entry.id   AF-A0A8J8WF64-F1
#
_cell.length_a   1.000
_cell.length_b   1.000
_cell.length_c   1.000
_cell.angle_alpha   90.00
_cell.angle_beta   90.00
_cell.angle_gamma   90.00
#
_symmetry.space_group_name_H-M   'P 1'
#
loop_
_entity.id
_entity.type
_entity.pdbx_description
1 polymer ?
#
loop_
_entity_poly.entity_id
_entity_poly.type
_entity_poly.pdbx_seq_one_letter_code
_entity_poly.pdbx_strand_id
1 'polypeptide(L)' 'MAGLPAPDVVLNLISCTCRRTCRPSDCSCILNGLECTVVCKLQGCSNMVQDDAIVAQDANDSS' A
#
# COMPACT_ATOMS: atom_id res chain seq x y z
N MET A 1 12.22 -18.16 0.61
CA MET A 1 12.54 -17.49 -0.67
C MET A 1 12.82 -16.04 -0.35
N ALA A 2 14.08 -15.60 -0.42
CA ALA A 2 14.39 -14.17 -0.35
C ALA A 2 14.27 -13.63 -1.78
N GLY A 3 13.07 -13.14 -2.13
CA GLY A 3 12.88 -12.43 -3.39
C GLY A 3 13.78 -11.20 -3.43
N LEU A 4 14.35 -10.90 -4.59
CA LEU A 4 15.06 -9.65 -4.81
C LEU A 4 14.12 -8.48 -4.49
N PRO A 5 14.59 -7.40 -3.84
CA PRO A 5 13.75 -6.24 -3.58
C PRO A 5 13.18 -5.72 -4.90
N ALA A 6 11.94 -5.25 -4.86
CA ALA A 6 11.29 -4.67 -6.03
C ALA A 6 12.18 -3.56 -6.63
N PRO A 7 12.23 -3.39 -7.96
CA PRO A 7 13.00 -2.33 -8.58
C PRO A 7 12.53 -0.95 -8.10
N ASP A 8 13.46 -0.05 -7.86
CA ASP A 8 13.20 1.31 -7.35
C ASP A 8 12.21 2.10 -8.23
N VAL A 9 12.22 1.83 -9.54
CA VAL A 9 11.28 2.40 -10.50
C VAL A 9 9.84 1.99 -10.20
N VAL A 10 9.62 0.73 -9.85
CA VAL A 10 8.29 0.21 -9.52
C VAL A 10 7.82 0.81 -8.19
N LEU A 11 8.72 0.91 -7.21
CA LEU A 11 8.47 1.56 -5.91
C LEU A 11 8.08 3.04 -6.07
N ASN A 12 8.78 3.79 -6.92
CA ASN A 12 8.43 5.19 -7.19
C ASN A 12 7.08 5.32 -7.90
N LEU A 13 6.73 4.39 -8.79
CA LEU A 13 5.46 4.40 -9.52
C LEU A 13 4.25 4.23 -8.57
N ILE A 14 4.40 3.37 -7.56
CA ILE A 14 3.35 3.11 -6.55
C ILE A 14 3.41 4.08 -5.37
N SER A 15 4.45 4.92 -5.26
CA SER A 15 4.56 5.94 -4.21
C SER A 15 3.79 7.22 -4.59
N CYS A 16 2.83 7.65 -3.77
CA CYS A 16 2.24 8.97 -3.94
C CYS A 16 3.15 10.08 -3.42
N THR A 17 3.06 11.25 -4.04
CA THR A 17 3.80 12.47 -3.66
C THR A 17 3.00 13.39 -2.72
N CYS A 18 1.88 12.90 -2.21
CA CYS A 18 1.02 13.59 -1.24
C CYS A 18 1.85 14.08 -0.05
N ARG A 19 1.59 15.31 0.42
CA ARG A 19 2.32 15.91 1.56
C ARG A 19 1.49 16.15 2.82
N ARG A 20 0.16 16.20 2.69
CA ARG A 20 -0.74 16.51 3.82
C ARG A 20 -1.89 15.51 3.94
N THR A 21 -2.54 15.21 2.82
CA THR A 21 -3.68 14.27 2.79
C THR A 21 -3.72 13.62 1.42
N CYS A 22 -4.06 12.33 1.38
CA CYS A 22 -4.37 11.64 0.12
C CYS A 22 -5.83 11.88 -0.22
N ARG A 23 -6.08 12.68 -1.27
CA ARG A 23 -7.43 12.92 -1.81
C ARG A 23 -7.57 12.22 -3.15
N PRO A 24 -8.79 11.80 -3.53
CA PRO A 24 -9.04 11.17 -4.83
C PRO A 24 -8.60 12.02 -6.02
N SER A 25 -8.61 13.35 -5.88
CA SER A 25 -8.15 14.30 -6.90
C SER A 25 -6.64 14.36 -7.10
N ASP A 26 -5.85 14.07 -6.04
CA ASP A 26 -4.44 14.46 -5.96
C ASP A 26 -3.50 13.29 -5.64
N CYS A 27 -4.05 12.11 -5.31
CA CYS A 27 -3.28 10.93 -4.94
C CYS A 27 -3.24 9.92 -6.08
N SER A 28 -2.07 9.70 -6.66
CA SER A 28 -1.87 8.69 -7.69
C SER A 28 -2.24 7.28 -7.21
N CYS A 29 -2.04 6.94 -5.94
CA CYS A 29 -2.45 5.63 -5.41
C CYS A 29 -3.97 5.47 -5.54
N ILE A 30 -4.76 6.44 -5.05
CA ILE A 30 -6.23 6.40 -5.12
C ILE A 30 -6.71 6.37 -6.57
N LEU A 31 -6.14 7.19 -7.44
CA LEU A 31 -6.49 7.22 -8.87
C LEU A 31 -6.25 5.89 -9.57
N ASN A 32 -5.24 5.13 -9.13
CA ASN A 32 -4.94 3.80 -9.64
C ASN A 32 -5.65 2.68 -8.85
N GLY A 33 -6.52 3.01 -7.88
CA GLY A 33 -7.20 2.03 -7.03
C GLY A 33 -6.24 1.28 -6.09
N LEU A 34 -5.09 1.87 -5.78
CA LEU A 34 -4.07 1.33 -4.89
C LEU A 34 -4.17 1.98 -3.50
N GLU A 35 -3.90 1.18 -2.49
CA GLU A 35 -3.72 1.66 -1.12
C GLU A 35 -2.31 2.23 -0.94
N CYS A 36 -2.20 3.28 -0.13
CA CYS A 36 -0.89 3.83 0.19
C CYS A 36 -0.14 2.85 1.08
N THR A 37 1.12 2.60 0.75
CA THR A 37 2.02 1.77 1.56
C THR A 37 3.07 2.64 2.25
N VAL A 38 3.92 2.02 3.07
CA VAL A 38 5.02 2.69 3.80
C VAL A 38 6.02 3.41 2.88
N VAL A 39 5.99 3.14 1.58
CA VAL A 39 6.86 3.77 0.57
C VAL A 39 6.32 5.13 0.11
N CYS A 40 5.07 5.46 0.45
CA CYS A 40 4.51 6.79 0.20
C CYS A 40 5.13 7.82 1.15
N LYS A 41 5.35 9.05 0.66
CA LYS A 41 5.96 10.13 1.49
C LYS A 41 5.14 10.51 2.71
N LEU A 42 3.82 10.37 2.64
CA LEU A 42 2.90 10.74 3.71
C LEU A 42 2.63 9.53 4.61
N GLN A 43 3.24 9.52 5.79
CA GLN A 43 2.94 8.53 6.82
C GLN A 43 1.58 8.83 7.48
N GLY A 44 0.81 7.79 7.79
CA GLY A 44 -0.49 7.93 8.44
C GLY A 44 -1.57 8.56 7.57
N CYS A 45 -1.46 8.46 6.24
CA CYS A 45 -2.51 8.95 5.36
C CYS A 45 -3.76 8.07 5.46
N SER A 46 -4.94 8.64 5.20
CA SER A 46 -6.23 7.95 5.28
C SER A 46 -6.42 6.82 4.26
N ASN A 47 -5.56 6.75 3.24
CA ASN A 47 -5.58 5.71 2.19
C ASN A 47 -4.63 4.54 2.50
N MET A 48 -3.99 4.55 3.67
CA MET A 48 -3.14 3.44 4.10
C MET A 48 -4.01 2.37 4.75
N VAL A 49 -3.71 1.10 4.44
CA VAL A 49 -4.33 -0.05 5.12
C VAL A 49 -4.20 0.15 6.62
N GLN A 50 -5.34 0.20 7.31
CA GLN A 50 -5.36 -0.06 8.75
C GLN A 50 -5.16 -1.57 8.92
N ASP A 51 -4.21 -1.95 9.75
CA ASP A 51 -3.73 -3.33 9.99
C ASP A 51 -4.83 -4.32 10.43
N ASP A 52 -6.09 -3.89 10.54
CA ASP A 52 -7.25 -4.69 10.94
C ASP A 52 -7.74 -5.71 9.89
N ALA A 53 -7.15 -5.77 8.69
CA ALA A 53 -7.65 -6.59 7.59
C ALA A 53 -6.86 -7.89 7.29
N ILE A 54 -5.81 -8.23 8.05
CA ILE A 54 -5.11 -9.52 7.91
C ILE A 54 -5.62 -10.53 8.96
N VAL A 55 -6.91 -10.86 8.90
CA VAL A 55 -7.37 -12.13 9.43
C VAL A 55 -6.89 -13.22 8.46
N ALA A 56 -5.77 -13.86 8.81
CA ALA A 56 -5.35 -15.10 8.19
C ALA A 56 -6.52 -16.10 8.26
N GLN A 57 -7.19 -16.33 7.14
CA GLN A 57 -8.00 -17.52 6.98
C GLN A 57 -7.04 -18.69 6.81
N ASP A 58 -6.50 -19.17 7.94
CA ASP A 58 -6.04 -20.54 8.05
C ASP A 58 -7.27 -21.44 7.94
N ALA A 59 -7.70 -21.68 6.70
CA ALA A 59 -8.71 -22.66 6.38
C ALA A 59 -8.03 -24.03 6.40
N ASN A 60 -7.82 -24.54 7.61
CA ASN A 60 -8.05 -25.91 8.01
C ASN A 60 -7.57 -27.00 7.01
N ASP A 61 -6.30 -27.41 7.16
CA ASP A 61 -5.87 -28.76 6.81
C ASP A 61 -6.58 -29.76 7.74
N SER A 62 -7.71 -30.31 7.27
CA SER A 62 -8.39 -31.43 7.92
C SER A 62 -8.41 -32.64 6.99
N SER A 63 -7.44 -33.53 7.24
CA SER A 63 -7.44 -35.00 7.12
C SER A 63 -7.61 -35.66 5.76
#